data_AF-A0A9D2QR07-F1
#
_entry.id   AF-A0A9D2QR07-F1
#
_cell.length_a   1.000
_cell.length_b   1.000
_cell.length_c   1.000
_cell.angle_alpha   90.00
_cell.angle_beta   90.00
_cell.angle_gamma   90.00
#
_symmetry.space_group_name_H-M   'P 1'
#
loop_
_entity.id
_entity.type
_entity.pdbx_description
1 polymer ?
#
loop_
_entity_poly.entity_id
_entity_poly.type
_entity_poly.pdbx_seq_one_letter_code
_entity_poly.pdbx_strand_id
1 'polypeptide(L)'
;MKVLTAYIRQHKRAVAFYFIAMAVFFILLFFYRLPVAAWAYGAVLCLAFGLILAVPDYLKFRKKHQGLCRLEGQQEITDTGLLPDPEGLLEQDYQGLIAGLLEKEKDTQDRLNRRYQDMSDYYTMWAHQVKTPIAALKLSLENEDSSLAREVRGEVTRIDQYVDMAMCYLRLDSETTDYVFEECEIDRILRQAVRKFSSSFIQKKIRLEYEPVDWKVVTDEKWLLFVIEQILSNSLKYTRSQGKVVIERQEGEILCIRDNGIGIAPEDIPRIFEKGYTGYNGRNDKKASGLGLYLCRRICENLGYRIWASSSVGEGTAIYIDLKRRLTKM
;
A
#
# COMPACT_ATOMS: atom_id res chain seq x y z
N MET A 1 -37.28 16.66 7.86
CA MET A 1 -38.55 15.97 8.22
C MET A 1 -38.34 14.55 8.80
N LYS A 2 -37.45 13.71 8.24
CA LYS A 2 -37.21 12.33 8.73
C LYS A 2 -36.84 12.23 10.24
N VAL A 3 -36.03 13.15 10.75
CA VAL A 3 -35.60 13.17 12.18
C VAL A 3 -36.75 13.49 13.13
N LEU A 4 -37.64 14.43 12.76
CA LEU A 4 -38.83 14.77 13.55
C LEU A 4 -39.81 13.61 13.61
N THR A 5 -40.02 12.92 12.49
CA THR A 5 -40.88 11.72 12.46
C THR A 5 -40.31 10.55 13.26
N ALA A 6 -38.98 10.41 13.30
CA ALA A 6 -38.31 9.40 14.12
C ALA A 6 -38.47 9.69 15.63
N TYR A 7 -38.30 10.96 16.03
CA TYR A 7 -38.50 11.41 17.41
C TYR A 7 -39.95 11.18 17.88
N ILE A 8 -40.95 11.59 17.09
CA ILE A 8 -42.37 11.35 17.43
C ILE A 8 -42.67 9.85 17.54
N ARG A 9 -42.03 9.01 16.71
CA ARG A 9 -42.17 7.54 16.77
C ARG A 9 -41.55 6.95 18.04
N GLN A 10 -40.42 7.49 18.51
CA GLN A 10 -39.78 7.10 19.77
C GLN A 10 -40.67 7.43 20.97
N HIS A 11 -41.33 8.59 20.96
CA HIS A 11 -42.22 9.04 22.04
C HIS A 11 -43.71 8.72 21.83
N LYS A 12 -44.06 7.82 20.90
CA LYS A 12 -45.46 7.48 20.54
C LYS A 12 -46.32 7.07 21.73
N ARG A 13 -45.73 6.43 22.74
CA ARG A 13 -46.43 6.02 23.97
C ARG A 13 -46.82 7.21 24.85
N ALA A 14 -45.94 8.20 24.98
CA ALA A 14 -46.24 9.44 25.71
C ALA A 14 -47.31 10.27 24.98
N VAL A 15 -47.24 10.34 23.66
CA VAL A 15 -48.26 11.00 22.83
C VAL A 15 -49.61 10.27 22.97
N ALA A 16 -49.64 8.95 22.87
CA ALA A 16 -50.86 8.17 23.06
C ALA A 16 -51.45 8.34 24.47
N PHE A 17 -50.61 8.35 25.51
CA PHE A 17 -51.04 8.60 26.88
C PHE A 17 -51.69 9.98 27.04
N TYR A 18 -51.14 11.03 26.44
CA TYR A 18 -51.73 12.37 26.47
C TYR A 18 -53.14 12.38 25.85
N PHE A 19 -53.33 11.76 24.67
CA PHE A 19 -54.64 11.68 24.03
C PHE A 19 -55.64 10.84 24.84
N ILE A 20 -55.20 9.73 25.43
CA ILE A 20 -56.04 8.90 26.31
C ILE A 20 -56.46 9.71 27.54
N ALA A 21 -55.53 10.41 28.20
CA ALA A 21 -55.83 11.25 29.36
C ALA A 21 -56.82 12.37 29.02
N MET A 22 -56.64 13.02 27.86
CA MET A 22 -57.51 14.08 27.38
C MET A 22 -58.93 13.56 27.05
N ALA A 23 -59.04 12.35 26.49
CA ALA A 23 -60.32 11.69 26.22
C ALA A 23 -61.05 11.30 27.52
N VAL A 24 -60.33 10.77 28.51
CA VAL A 24 -60.91 10.46 29.83
C VAL A 24 -61.44 11.72 30.51
N PHE A 25 -60.67 12.82 30.49
CA PHE A 25 -61.09 14.10 31.07
C PHE A 25 -62.32 14.70 30.35
N PHE A 26 -62.39 14.52 29.02
CA PHE A 26 -63.54 14.93 28.23
C PHE A 26 -64.81 14.16 28.62
N ILE A 27 -64.71 12.84 28.71
CA ILE A 27 -65.83 11.96 29.08
C ILE A 27 -66.34 12.32 30.49
N LEU A 28 -65.44 12.55 31.45
CA LEU A 28 -65.82 12.98 32.80
C LEU A 28 -66.61 14.30 32.78
N LEU A 29 -66.09 15.34 32.12
CA LEU A 29 -66.77 16.64 32.06
C LEU A 29 -68.11 16.58 31.32
N PHE A 30 -68.23 15.71 30.31
CA PHE A 30 -69.48 15.45 29.61
C PHE A 30 -70.55 14.84 30.54
N PHE A 31 -70.18 13.83 31.35
CA PHE A 31 -71.10 13.22 32.33
C PHE A 31 -71.54 14.20 33.42
N TYR A 32 -70.68 15.13 33.83
CA TYR A 32 -71.00 16.17 34.83
C TYR A 32 -71.71 17.41 34.24
N ARG A 33 -71.98 17.45 32.93
CA ARG A 33 -72.59 18.59 32.20
C ARG A 33 -71.87 19.93 32.42
N LEU A 34 -70.55 19.88 32.61
CA LEU A 34 -69.72 21.07 32.79
C LEU A 34 -69.41 21.74 31.43
N PRO A 35 -69.11 23.04 31.41
CA PRO A 35 -68.82 23.75 30.17
C PRO A 35 -67.55 23.20 29.50
N VAL A 36 -67.69 22.80 28.23
CA VAL A 36 -66.59 22.26 27.40
C VAL A 36 -65.43 23.25 27.25
N ALA A 37 -65.67 24.55 27.44
CA ALA A 37 -64.64 25.59 27.45
C ALA A 37 -63.55 25.34 28.52
N ALA A 38 -63.92 24.79 29.69
CA ALA A 38 -62.95 24.48 30.75
C ALA A 38 -62.01 23.34 30.36
N TRP A 39 -62.54 22.32 29.65
CA TRP A 39 -61.74 21.24 29.08
C TRP A 39 -60.76 21.77 28.02
N ALA A 40 -61.24 22.60 27.10
CA ALA A 40 -60.43 23.15 26.02
C ALA A 40 -59.27 23.99 26.55
N TYR A 41 -59.51 24.81 27.59
CA TYR A 41 -58.46 25.59 28.24
C TYR A 41 -57.39 24.70 28.89
N GLY A 42 -57.82 23.66 29.61
CA GLY A 42 -56.91 22.67 30.22
C GLY A 42 -56.09 21.91 29.18
N ALA A 43 -56.70 21.51 28.06
CA ALA A 43 -56.02 20.83 26.97
C ALA A 43 -54.92 21.70 26.35
N VAL A 44 -55.22 22.97 26.05
CA VAL A 44 -54.23 23.94 25.52
C VAL A 44 -53.08 24.16 26.49
N LEU A 45 -53.37 24.28 27.79
CA LEU A 45 -52.36 24.50 28.81
C LEU A 45 -51.44 23.27 28.96
N CYS A 46 -52.00 22.06 29.01
CA CYS A 46 -51.23 20.83 29.03
C CYS A 46 -50.40 20.62 27.75
N LEU A 47 -50.92 21.03 26.58
CA LEU A 47 -50.17 21.03 25.33
C LEU A 47 -48.97 21.99 25.40
N ALA A 48 -49.19 23.20 25.91
CA ALA A 48 -48.13 24.21 26.06
C ALA A 48 -47.01 23.71 26.98
N PHE A 49 -47.34 23.14 28.14
CA PHE A 49 -46.35 22.53 29.04
C PHE A 49 -45.64 21.32 28.40
N GLY A 50 -46.37 20.48 27.67
CA GLY A 50 -45.78 19.36 26.92
C GLY A 50 -44.77 19.83 25.88
N LEU A 51 -45.07 20.92 25.16
CA LEU A 51 -44.16 21.51 24.18
C LEU A 51 -42.92 22.13 24.83
N ILE A 52 -43.06 22.78 26.00
CA ILE A 52 -41.93 23.34 26.75
C ILE A 52 -40.90 22.25 27.12
N LEU A 53 -41.36 21.04 27.44
CA LEU A 53 -40.47 19.91 27.74
C LEU A 53 -39.95 19.21 26.48
N ALA A 54 -40.77 19.06 25.45
CA ALA A 54 -40.42 18.33 24.23
C ALA A 54 -39.48 19.09 23.29
N VAL A 55 -39.57 20.42 23.23
CA VAL A 55 -38.71 21.25 22.36
C VAL A 55 -37.22 21.12 22.70
N PRO A 56 -36.75 21.31 23.96
CA PRO A 56 -35.34 21.16 24.30
C PRO A 56 -34.83 19.72 24.10
N ASP A 57 -35.67 18.72 24.41
CA ASP A 57 -35.35 17.30 24.20
C ASP A 57 -35.17 16.97 22.71
N TYR A 58 -36.06 17.47 21.86
CA TYR A 58 -35.94 17.35 20.40
C TYR A 58 -34.69 18.03 19.85
N LEU A 59 -34.33 19.22 20.36
CA LEU A 59 -33.12 19.92 19.91
C LEU A 59 -31.85 19.16 20.28
N LYS A 60 -31.79 18.57 21.49
CA LYS A 60 -30.69 17.70 21.90
C LYS A 60 -30.59 16.45 21.03
N PHE A 61 -31.70 15.73 20.82
CA PHE A 61 -31.77 14.57 19.94
C PHE A 61 -31.27 14.90 18.53
N ARG A 62 -31.68 16.04 17.98
CA ARG A 62 -31.23 16.50 16.67
C ARG A 62 -29.73 16.78 16.64
N LYS A 63 -29.19 17.44 17.68
CA LYS A 63 -27.75 17.73 17.77
C LYS A 63 -26.92 16.45 17.84
N LYS A 64 -27.38 15.46 18.62
CA LYS A 64 -26.74 14.14 18.74
C LYS A 64 -26.74 13.37 17.42
N HIS A 65 -27.90 13.30 16.76
CA HIS A 65 -28.02 12.65 15.46
C HIS A 65 -27.15 13.34 14.39
N GLN A 66 -27.08 14.67 14.39
CA GLN A 66 -26.18 15.40 13.49
C GLN A 66 -24.70 15.13 13.80
N GLY A 67 -24.33 14.97 15.07
CA GLY A 67 -22.98 14.55 15.46
C GLY A 67 -22.64 13.17 14.89
N LEU A 68 -23.53 12.19 15.06
CA LEU A 68 -23.32 10.82 14.54
C LEU A 68 -23.23 10.79 13.01
N CYS A 69 -24.09 11.52 12.28
CA CYS A 69 -23.99 11.58 10.82
C CYS A 69 -22.72 12.28 10.32
N ARG A 70 -22.11 13.17 11.12
CA ARG A 70 -20.80 13.75 10.78
C ARG A 70 -19.69 12.72 10.92
N LEU A 71 -19.76 11.88 11.95
CA LEU A 71 -18.78 10.81 12.18
C LEU A 71 -18.91 9.69 11.14
N GLU A 72 -20.13 9.35 10.72
CA GLU A 72 -20.36 8.37 9.63
C GLU A 72 -19.73 8.83 8.30
N GLY A 73 -19.58 10.14 8.08
CA GLY A 73 -18.90 10.69 6.91
C GLY A 73 -17.36 10.68 7.00
N GLN A 74 -16.79 10.36 8.15
CA GLN A 74 -15.35 10.18 8.34
C GLN A 74 -15.04 8.69 8.24
N GLN A 75 -14.10 8.31 7.34
CA GLN A 75 -13.84 6.91 7.02
C GLN A 75 -13.22 6.09 8.17
N GLU A 76 -12.67 6.73 9.20
CA GLU A 76 -12.04 6.06 10.34
C GLU A 76 -12.49 6.70 11.65
N ILE A 77 -13.18 5.91 12.49
CA ILE A 77 -13.50 6.28 13.87
C ILE A 77 -12.43 5.64 14.75
N THR A 78 -11.36 6.38 15.00
CA THR A 78 -10.20 5.87 15.75
C THR A 78 -10.35 6.02 17.27
N ASP A 79 -11.32 6.84 17.73
CA ASP A 79 -11.51 7.17 19.14
C ASP A 79 -13.00 7.31 19.49
N THR A 80 -13.41 6.69 20.60
CA THR A 80 -14.76 6.85 21.18
C THR A 80 -14.97 8.22 21.82
N GLY A 81 -13.91 8.98 22.10
CA GLY A 81 -13.99 10.37 22.57
C GLY A 81 -14.67 11.33 21.58
N LEU A 82 -14.86 10.91 20.33
CA LEU A 82 -15.60 11.63 19.31
C LEU A 82 -17.13 11.46 19.43
N LEU A 83 -17.59 10.44 20.19
CA LEU A 83 -19.01 10.15 20.34
C LEU A 83 -19.68 11.17 21.29
N PRO A 84 -20.93 11.59 21.01
CA PRO A 84 -21.66 12.47 21.91
C PRO A 84 -21.90 11.80 23.28
N ASP A 85 -21.92 12.59 24.35
CA ASP A 85 -22.17 12.07 25.70
C ASP A 85 -23.46 11.22 25.76
N PRO A 86 -23.44 10.08 26.46
CA PRO A 86 -24.59 9.21 26.61
C PRO A 86 -25.56 9.77 27.65
N GLU A 87 -26.86 9.85 27.31
CA GLU A 87 -27.90 10.37 28.22
C GLU A 87 -28.60 9.25 29.00
N GLY A 88 -28.49 8.00 28.54
CA GLY A 88 -29.13 6.84 29.16
C GLY A 88 -28.21 5.62 29.28
N LEU A 89 -28.62 4.67 30.14
CA LEU A 89 -27.86 3.44 30.42
C LEU A 89 -27.57 2.63 29.14
N LEU A 90 -28.56 2.47 28.26
CA LEU A 90 -28.37 1.72 27.01
C LEU A 90 -27.34 2.37 26.09
N GLU A 91 -27.29 3.71 26.04
CA GLU A 91 -26.30 4.42 25.23
C GLU A 91 -24.89 4.28 25.82
N GLN A 92 -24.78 4.30 27.16
CA GLN A 92 -23.53 4.00 27.85
C GLN A 92 -23.05 2.57 27.55
N ASP A 93 -23.96 1.59 27.61
CA ASP A 93 -23.65 0.20 27.30
C ASP A 93 -23.19 0.03 25.83
N TYR A 94 -23.88 0.65 24.88
CA TYR A 94 -23.47 0.63 23.47
C TYR A 94 -22.11 1.31 23.24
N GLN A 95 -21.87 2.47 23.86
CA GLN A 95 -20.57 3.14 23.76
C GLN A 95 -19.44 2.32 24.40
N GLY A 96 -19.71 1.64 25.52
CA GLY A 96 -18.77 0.70 26.14
C GLY A 96 -18.43 -0.49 25.25
N LEU A 97 -19.43 -1.07 24.56
CA LEU A 97 -19.21 -2.13 23.58
C LEU A 97 -18.38 -1.64 22.38
N ILE A 98 -18.67 -0.43 21.86
CA ILE A 98 -17.91 0.17 20.77
C ILE A 98 -16.46 0.43 21.20
N ALA A 99 -16.24 0.96 22.40
CA ALA A 99 -14.89 1.15 22.95
C ALA A 99 -14.13 -0.18 23.07
N GLY A 100 -14.79 -1.24 23.54
CA GLY A 100 -14.20 -2.57 23.58
C GLY A 100 -13.86 -3.14 22.19
N LEU A 101 -14.66 -2.85 21.18
CA LEU A 101 -14.37 -3.25 19.79
C LEU A 101 -13.18 -2.48 19.20
N LEU A 102 -13.14 -1.16 19.38
CA LEU A 102 -12.02 -0.33 18.92
C LEU A 102 -10.71 -0.71 19.62
N GLU A 103 -10.73 -0.98 20.92
CA GLU A 103 -9.55 -1.44 21.66
C GLU A 103 -9.07 -2.80 21.15
N LYS A 104 -10.00 -3.72 20.86
CA LYS A 104 -9.67 -5.03 20.29
C LYS A 104 -9.12 -4.92 18.87
N GLU A 105 -9.67 -4.03 18.05
CA GLU A 105 -9.16 -3.74 16.71
C GLU A 105 -7.74 -3.20 16.79
N LYS A 106 -7.51 -2.21 17.66
CA LYS A 106 -6.19 -1.64 17.91
C LYS A 106 -5.17 -2.68 18.41
N ASP A 107 -5.52 -3.50 19.40
CA ASP A 107 -4.66 -4.59 19.87
C ASP A 107 -4.39 -5.62 18.76
N THR A 108 -5.38 -5.92 17.92
CA THR A 108 -5.19 -6.82 16.77
C THR A 108 -4.22 -6.22 15.76
N GLN A 109 -4.35 -4.92 15.44
CA GLN A 109 -3.46 -4.21 14.54
C GLN A 109 -2.04 -4.14 15.11
N ASP A 110 -1.90 -3.81 16.39
CA ASP A 110 -0.61 -3.78 17.09
C ASP A 110 0.06 -5.16 17.08
N ARG A 111 -0.69 -6.24 17.28
CA ARG A 111 -0.16 -7.62 17.19
C ARG A 111 0.28 -7.98 15.78
N LEU A 112 -0.47 -7.57 14.76
CA LEU A 112 -0.08 -7.81 13.36
C LEU A 112 1.18 -7.03 13.00
N ASN A 113 1.27 -5.76 13.39
CA ASN A 113 2.43 -4.90 13.18
C ASN A 113 3.66 -5.46 13.90
N ARG A 114 3.53 -5.90 15.16
CA ARG A 114 4.64 -6.56 15.90
C ARG A 114 5.09 -7.83 15.21
N ARG A 115 4.17 -8.71 14.78
CA ARG A 115 4.52 -9.93 14.05
C ARG A 115 5.24 -9.64 12.74
N TYR A 116 4.81 -8.61 12.02
CA TYR A 116 5.46 -8.18 10.79
C TYR A 116 6.87 -7.67 11.05
N GLN A 117 7.04 -6.84 12.10
CA GLN A 117 8.35 -6.34 12.51
C GLN A 117 9.30 -7.47 12.94
N ASP A 118 8.84 -8.38 13.80
CA ASP A 118 9.62 -9.55 14.24
C ASP A 118 10.06 -10.41 13.04
N MET A 119 9.17 -10.61 12.07
CA MET A 119 9.47 -11.34 10.84
C MET A 119 10.52 -10.61 9.99
N SER A 120 10.38 -9.29 9.82
CA SER A 120 11.34 -8.45 9.09
C SER A 120 12.73 -8.48 9.73
N ASP A 121 12.81 -8.35 11.06
CA ASP A 121 14.05 -8.37 11.82
C ASP A 121 14.72 -9.74 11.75
N TYR A 122 13.94 -10.82 11.88
CA TYR A 122 14.43 -12.19 11.73
C TYR A 122 15.03 -12.44 10.34
N TYR A 123 14.31 -12.09 9.27
CA TYR A 123 14.81 -12.29 7.92
C TYR A 123 16.01 -11.39 7.58
N THR A 124 16.06 -10.18 8.15
CA THR A 124 17.22 -9.29 8.03
C THR A 124 18.46 -9.93 8.64
N MET A 125 18.36 -10.44 9.87
CA MET A 125 19.45 -11.15 10.53
C MET A 125 19.85 -12.43 9.76
N TRP A 126 18.86 -13.20 9.30
CA TRP A 126 19.10 -14.40 8.50
C TRP A 126 19.87 -14.09 7.22
N ALA A 127 19.48 -13.04 6.49
CA ALA A 127 20.17 -12.65 5.27
C ALA A 127 21.61 -12.21 5.53
N HIS A 128 21.88 -11.48 6.63
CA HIS A 128 23.24 -11.17 7.05
C HIS A 128 24.05 -12.44 7.35
N GLN A 129 23.47 -13.40 8.08
CA GLN A 129 24.11 -14.68 8.37
C GLN A 129 24.38 -15.52 7.12
N VAL A 130 23.53 -15.44 6.09
CA VAL A 130 23.73 -16.12 4.79
C VAL A 130 24.75 -15.41 3.91
N LYS A 131 24.87 -14.08 3.99
CA LYS A 131 25.90 -13.32 3.24
C LYS A 131 27.33 -13.67 3.66
N THR A 132 27.55 -13.97 4.93
CA THR A 132 28.88 -14.34 5.46
C THR A 132 29.48 -15.59 4.77
N PRO A 133 28.80 -16.76 4.72
CA PRO A 133 29.33 -17.92 4.02
C PRO A 133 29.39 -17.71 2.50
N ILE A 134 28.50 -16.91 1.89
CA ILE A 134 28.61 -16.52 0.48
C ILE A 134 29.91 -15.76 0.22
N ALA A 135 30.27 -14.80 1.09
CA ALA A 135 31.51 -14.05 0.98
C ALA A 135 32.73 -14.97 1.14
N ALA A 136 32.70 -15.90 2.09
CA ALA A 136 33.75 -16.91 2.26
C ALA A 136 33.92 -17.79 1.00
N LEU A 137 32.81 -18.26 0.42
CA LEU A 137 32.84 -19.04 -0.84
C LEU A 137 33.40 -18.23 -2.00
N LYS A 138 33.04 -16.95 -2.13
CA LYS A 138 33.60 -16.06 -3.16
C LYS A 138 35.12 -15.92 -3.03
N LEU A 139 35.63 -15.74 -1.81
CA LEU A 139 37.07 -15.65 -1.52
C LEU A 139 37.79 -16.97 -1.81
N SER A 140 37.23 -18.11 -1.39
CA SER A 140 37.81 -19.43 -1.67
C SER A 140 37.92 -19.71 -3.17
N LEU A 141 36.96 -19.21 -3.96
CA LEU A 141 36.95 -19.36 -5.40
C LEU A 141 37.79 -18.30 -6.13
N GLU A 142 38.29 -17.26 -5.46
CA GLU A 142 38.91 -16.10 -6.13
C GLU A 142 40.20 -16.47 -6.88
N ASN A 143 40.98 -17.39 -6.32
CA ASN A 143 42.27 -17.82 -6.88
C ASN A 143 42.19 -19.11 -7.73
N GLU A 144 41.00 -19.68 -7.91
CA GLU A 144 40.82 -20.89 -8.74
C GLU A 144 40.28 -20.55 -10.13
N ASP A 145 41.02 -20.94 -11.18
CA ASP A 145 40.64 -20.70 -12.59
C ASP A 145 40.11 -21.93 -13.34
N SER A 146 39.78 -22.99 -12.60
CA SER A 146 39.18 -24.20 -13.16
C SER A 146 37.79 -23.90 -13.79
N SER A 147 37.37 -24.74 -14.74
CA SER A 147 36.03 -24.64 -15.32
C SER A 147 34.94 -24.80 -14.26
N LEU A 148 35.15 -25.74 -13.32
CA LEU A 148 34.27 -25.98 -12.18
C LEU A 148 34.20 -24.76 -11.26
N ALA A 149 35.34 -24.15 -10.89
CA ALA A 149 35.37 -22.96 -10.04
C ALA A 149 34.59 -21.79 -10.66
N ARG A 150 34.68 -21.60 -11.99
CA ARG A 150 33.88 -20.60 -12.70
C ARG A 150 32.38 -20.87 -12.65
N GLU A 151 31.97 -22.14 -12.82
CA GLU A 151 30.57 -22.54 -12.72
C GLU A 151 30.02 -22.31 -11.30
N VAL A 152 30.73 -22.79 -10.27
CA VAL A 152 30.36 -22.61 -8.86
C VAL A 152 30.31 -21.12 -8.50
N ARG A 153 31.27 -20.31 -8.94
CA ARG A 153 31.27 -18.84 -8.72
C ARG A 153 30.04 -18.18 -9.31
N GLY A 154 29.59 -18.65 -10.48
CA GLY A 154 28.34 -18.22 -11.10
C GLY A 154 27.12 -18.52 -10.22
N GLU A 155 27.02 -19.73 -9.69
CA GLU A 155 25.92 -20.12 -8.79
C GLU A 155 25.96 -19.37 -7.45
N VAL A 156 27.14 -19.19 -6.84
CA VAL A 156 27.30 -18.37 -5.62
C VAL A 156 26.84 -16.93 -5.85
N THR A 157 27.16 -16.35 -7.02
CA THR A 157 26.70 -15.00 -7.40
C THR A 157 25.18 -14.95 -7.56
N ARG A 158 24.55 -16.01 -8.09
CA ARG A 158 23.09 -16.09 -8.18
C ARG A 158 22.42 -16.20 -6.81
N ILE A 159 22.98 -17.00 -5.91
CA ILE A 159 22.47 -17.12 -4.53
C ILE A 159 22.52 -15.73 -3.86
N ASP A 160 23.64 -15.02 -3.99
CA ASP A 160 23.80 -13.67 -3.45
C ASP A 160 22.73 -12.70 -3.99
N GLN A 161 22.45 -12.75 -5.30
CA GLN A 161 21.38 -11.97 -5.92
C GLN A 161 19.99 -12.33 -5.38
N TYR A 162 19.71 -13.60 -5.09
CA TYR A 162 18.44 -14.00 -4.50
C TYR A 162 18.29 -13.53 -3.05
N VAL A 163 19.38 -13.51 -2.28
CA VAL A 163 19.40 -12.93 -0.94
C VAL A 163 19.17 -11.42 -1.00
N ASP A 164 19.83 -10.72 -1.92
CA ASP A 164 19.60 -9.28 -2.16
C ASP A 164 18.15 -9.00 -2.57
N MET A 165 17.57 -9.83 -3.44
CA MET A 165 16.18 -9.72 -3.87
C MET A 165 15.19 -9.93 -2.71
N ALA A 166 15.44 -10.91 -1.83
CA ALA A 166 14.62 -11.15 -0.65
C ALA A 166 14.69 -9.97 0.33
N MET A 167 15.89 -9.43 0.56
CA MET A 167 16.09 -8.25 1.41
C MET A 167 15.42 -7.01 0.85
N CYS A 168 15.54 -6.80 -0.47
CA CYS A 168 14.86 -5.74 -1.19
C CYS A 168 13.33 -5.84 -1.03
N TYR A 169 12.78 -7.04 -1.16
CA TYR A 169 11.35 -7.30 -1.00
C TYR A 169 10.86 -6.93 0.40
N LEU A 170 11.56 -7.37 1.45
CA LEU A 170 11.21 -7.07 2.85
C LEU A 170 11.26 -5.56 3.14
N ARG A 171 12.25 -4.85 2.60
CA ARG A 171 12.41 -3.41 2.77
C ARG A 171 11.45 -2.56 1.93
N LEU A 172 10.78 -3.12 0.94
CA LEU A 172 9.78 -2.41 0.13
C LEU A 172 8.39 -2.41 0.75
N ASP A 173 8.11 -3.40 1.60
CA ASP A 173 6.83 -3.57 2.29
C ASP A 173 6.85 -2.94 3.70
N SER A 174 7.99 -2.44 4.19
CA SER A 174 8.05 -1.71 5.46
C SER A 174 7.47 -0.30 5.33
N GLU A 175 6.57 0.09 6.22
CA GLU A 175 6.03 1.47 6.31
C GLU A 175 7.12 2.53 6.61
N THR A 176 8.30 2.08 7.05
CA THR A 176 9.44 2.89 7.52
C THR A 176 10.62 2.90 6.55
N THR A 177 10.41 2.65 5.26
CA THR A 177 11.51 2.73 4.28
C THR A 177 11.99 4.18 4.15
N ASP A 178 13.02 4.53 4.91
CA ASP A 178 13.68 5.83 4.85
C ASP A 178 14.44 5.97 3.53
N TYR A 179 13.77 6.53 2.52
CA TYR A 179 14.41 6.90 1.25
C TYR A 179 15.38 8.06 1.48
N VAL A 180 16.62 7.89 1.05
CA VAL A 180 17.64 8.94 1.12
C VAL A 180 17.76 9.56 -0.26
N PHE A 181 16.94 10.58 -0.53
CA PHE A 181 16.96 11.30 -1.79
C PHE A 181 18.11 12.31 -1.81
N GLU A 182 19.10 12.07 -2.66
CA GLU A 182 20.26 12.93 -2.87
C GLU A 182 20.45 13.20 -4.37
N GLU A 183 21.18 14.27 -4.71
CA GLU A 183 21.57 14.51 -6.11
C GLU A 183 22.66 13.50 -6.49
N CYS A 184 22.32 12.53 -7.33
CA CYS A 184 23.23 11.46 -7.73
C CYS A 184 23.64 11.59 -9.20
N GLU A 185 24.92 11.33 -9.47
CA GLU A 185 25.43 11.13 -10.82
C GLU A 185 25.05 9.73 -11.31
N ILE A 186 24.16 9.63 -12.29
CA ILE A 186 23.70 8.33 -12.78
C ILE A 186 24.84 7.54 -13.41
N ASP A 187 25.83 8.20 -14.01
CA ASP A 187 27.03 7.56 -14.56
C ASP A 187 27.76 6.71 -13.51
N ARG A 188 27.86 7.24 -12.28
CA ARG A 188 28.47 6.52 -11.15
C ARG A 188 27.69 5.26 -10.81
N ILE A 189 26.36 5.34 -10.78
CA ILE A 189 25.47 4.20 -10.49
C ILE A 189 25.59 3.13 -11.59
N LEU A 190 25.58 3.56 -12.86
CA LEU A 190 25.75 2.67 -14.01
C LEU A 190 27.11 1.96 -13.97
N ARG A 191 28.20 2.68 -13.70
CA ARG A 191 29.54 2.07 -13.58
C ARG A 191 29.61 1.04 -12.47
N GLN A 192 28.98 1.30 -11.32
CA GLN A 192 28.94 0.36 -10.22
C GLN A 192 28.22 -0.93 -10.63
N ALA A 193 27.05 -0.83 -11.26
CA ALA A 193 26.31 -1.99 -11.76
C ALA A 193 27.11 -2.75 -12.84
N VAL A 194 27.67 -2.06 -13.83
CA VAL A 194 28.49 -2.66 -14.90
C VAL A 194 29.70 -3.40 -14.34
N ARG A 195 30.41 -2.82 -13.37
CA ARG A 195 31.55 -3.46 -12.71
C ARG A 195 31.16 -4.78 -12.06
N LYS A 196 30.04 -4.83 -11.33
CA LYS A 196 29.51 -6.05 -10.69
C LYS A 196 29.32 -7.20 -11.69
N PHE A 197 28.88 -6.89 -12.91
CA PHE A 197 28.59 -7.90 -13.94
C PHE A 197 29.69 -8.10 -15.00
N SER A 198 30.80 -7.36 -14.92
CA SER A 198 31.89 -7.38 -15.90
C SER A 198 32.39 -8.78 -16.26
N SER A 199 32.59 -9.64 -15.25
CA SER A 199 33.00 -11.03 -15.45
C SER A 199 31.99 -11.85 -16.26
N SER A 200 30.70 -11.62 -16.05
CA SER A 200 29.61 -12.31 -16.76
C SER A 200 29.54 -11.88 -18.22
N PHE A 201 29.74 -10.58 -18.51
CA PHE A 201 29.85 -10.08 -19.89
C PHE A 201 31.01 -10.75 -20.64
N ILE A 202 32.19 -10.84 -20.00
CA ILE A 202 33.39 -11.47 -20.59
C ILE A 202 33.16 -12.97 -20.83
N GLN A 203 32.64 -13.70 -19.84
CA GLN A 203 32.44 -15.15 -19.93
C GLN A 203 31.42 -15.52 -21.01
N LYS A 204 30.32 -14.77 -21.14
CA LYS A 204 29.33 -14.96 -22.20
C LYS A 204 29.73 -14.34 -23.54
N LYS A 205 30.85 -13.61 -23.60
CA LYS A 205 31.30 -12.85 -24.77
C LYS A 205 30.23 -11.85 -25.26
N ILE A 206 29.47 -11.26 -24.36
CA ILE A 206 28.44 -10.26 -24.69
C ILE A 206 29.13 -8.90 -24.77
N ARG A 207 28.95 -8.18 -25.89
CA ARG A 207 29.47 -6.82 -26.05
C ARG A 207 28.61 -5.84 -25.25
N LEU A 208 29.24 -5.09 -24.36
CA LEU A 208 28.61 -3.95 -23.68
C LEU A 208 28.97 -2.67 -24.44
N GLU A 209 27.96 -2.00 -24.96
CA GLU A 209 28.09 -0.63 -25.48
C GLU A 209 27.50 0.32 -24.44
N TYR A 210 28.35 1.15 -23.88
CA TYR A 210 28.00 2.07 -22.83
C TYR A 210 28.70 3.39 -23.12
N GLU A 211 27.89 4.42 -23.35
CA GLU A 211 28.36 5.79 -23.47
C GLU A 211 28.16 6.49 -22.12
N PRO A 212 29.19 7.14 -21.57
CA PRO A 212 29.06 7.86 -20.31
C PRO A 212 27.95 8.91 -20.39
N VAL A 213 27.09 8.93 -19.38
CA VAL A 213 25.94 9.83 -19.35
C VAL A 213 26.17 10.90 -18.29
N ASP A 214 26.53 12.11 -18.72
CA ASP A 214 26.73 13.25 -17.82
C ASP A 214 25.38 13.90 -17.45
N TRP A 215 24.66 13.28 -16.52
CA TRP A 215 23.41 13.80 -15.96
C TRP A 215 23.24 13.45 -14.48
N LYS A 216 22.59 14.36 -13.75
CA LYS A 216 22.30 14.23 -12.33
C LYS A 216 20.80 14.19 -12.08
N VAL A 217 20.38 13.36 -11.14
CA VAL A 217 18.97 13.19 -10.76
C VAL A 217 18.88 13.11 -9.24
N VAL A 218 17.82 13.70 -8.66
CA VAL A 218 17.49 13.52 -7.25
C VAL A 218 16.82 12.16 -7.07
N THR A 219 17.55 11.20 -6.50
CA THR A 219 17.14 9.79 -6.33
C THR A 219 17.74 9.20 -5.05
N ASP A 220 17.32 8.00 -4.69
CA ASP A 220 18.09 7.14 -3.79
C ASP A 220 19.05 6.26 -4.61
N GLU A 221 20.36 6.42 -4.38
CA GLU A 221 21.44 5.70 -5.08
C GLU A 221 21.29 4.18 -4.96
N LYS A 222 20.91 3.68 -3.78
CA LYS A 222 20.86 2.23 -3.49
C LYS A 222 19.69 1.58 -4.21
N TRP A 223 18.52 2.21 -4.15
CA TRP A 223 17.32 1.70 -4.80
C TRP A 223 17.44 1.74 -6.32
N LEU A 224 17.96 2.83 -6.89
CA LEU A 224 18.16 2.91 -8.34
C LEU A 224 19.25 1.94 -8.82
N LEU A 225 20.34 1.77 -8.05
CA LEU A 225 21.36 0.77 -8.34
C LEU A 225 20.75 -0.64 -8.43
N PHE A 226 19.90 -1.02 -7.48
CA PHE A 226 19.22 -2.32 -7.50
C PHE A 226 18.38 -2.51 -8.78
N VAL A 227 17.63 -1.48 -9.19
CA VAL A 227 16.83 -1.54 -10.43
C VAL A 227 17.72 -1.80 -11.65
N ILE A 228 18.81 -1.05 -11.78
CA ILE A 228 19.77 -1.18 -12.89
C ILE A 228 20.42 -2.57 -12.87
N GLU A 229 20.86 -3.05 -11.71
CA GLU A 229 21.46 -4.38 -11.56
C GLU A 229 20.49 -5.49 -11.97
N GLN A 230 19.22 -5.36 -11.63
CA GLN A 230 18.20 -6.34 -11.97
C GLN A 230 17.91 -6.37 -13.48
N ILE A 231 17.90 -5.20 -14.14
CA ILE A 231 17.75 -5.10 -15.59
C ILE A 231 18.97 -5.69 -16.32
N LEU A 232 20.19 -5.39 -15.85
CA LEU A 232 21.42 -5.96 -16.41
C LEU A 232 21.50 -7.47 -16.21
N SER A 233 21.10 -7.97 -15.04
CA SER A 233 21.02 -9.42 -14.76
C SER A 233 20.07 -10.11 -15.73
N ASN A 234 18.89 -9.54 -15.98
CA ASN A 234 17.95 -10.05 -16.97
C ASN A 234 18.53 -10.00 -18.39
N SER A 235 19.15 -8.88 -18.77
CA SER A 235 19.81 -8.72 -20.07
C SER A 235 20.85 -9.82 -20.29
N LEU A 236 21.73 -10.05 -19.30
CA LEU A 236 22.76 -11.09 -19.34
C LEU A 236 22.17 -12.50 -19.34
N LYS A 237 21.05 -12.73 -18.64
CA LYS A 237 20.39 -14.03 -18.59
C LYS A 237 19.82 -14.43 -19.95
N TYR A 238 19.11 -13.50 -20.60
CA TYR A 238 18.32 -13.76 -21.81
C TYR A 238 19.05 -13.45 -23.13
N THR A 239 20.23 -12.82 -23.05
CA THR A 239 21.12 -12.63 -24.20
C THR A 239 21.96 -13.88 -24.46
N ARG A 240 21.99 -14.29 -25.74
CA ARG A 240 22.82 -15.41 -26.20
C ARG A 240 24.31 -15.02 -26.20
N SER A 241 25.19 -16.01 -26.17
CA SER A 241 26.63 -15.77 -26.31
C SER A 241 26.91 -14.98 -27.58
N GLN A 242 27.89 -14.06 -27.55
CA GLN A 242 28.19 -13.11 -28.65
C GLN A 242 27.11 -12.05 -28.92
N GLY A 243 26.11 -11.92 -28.04
CA GLY A 243 25.14 -10.85 -28.10
C GLY A 243 25.71 -9.47 -27.72
N LYS A 244 24.81 -8.52 -27.53
CA LYS A 244 25.08 -7.11 -27.29
C LYS A 244 24.07 -6.55 -26.29
N VAL A 245 24.55 -5.76 -25.34
CA VAL A 245 23.76 -4.93 -24.44
C VAL A 245 24.21 -3.48 -24.61
N VAL A 246 23.26 -2.57 -24.76
CA VAL A 246 23.46 -1.14 -24.93
C VAL A 246 22.86 -0.41 -23.73
N ILE A 247 23.62 0.50 -23.14
CA ILE A 247 23.16 1.42 -22.11
C ILE A 247 23.30 2.83 -22.69
N GLU A 248 22.19 3.54 -22.83
CA GLU A 248 22.16 4.86 -23.45
C GLU A 248 21.12 5.76 -22.78
N ARG A 249 21.35 7.08 -22.89
CA ARG A 249 20.36 8.10 -22.58
C ARG A 249 19.57 8.42 -23.84
N GLN A 250 18.25 8.35 -23.74
CA GLN A 250 17.31 8.77 -24.78
C GLN A 250 16.89 10.24 -24.54
N GLU A 251 16.04 10.80 -25.41
CA GLU A 251 15.54 12.17 -25.25
C GLU A 251 14.98 12.44 -23.84
N GLY A 252 15.37 13.58 -23.26
CA GLY A 252 14.96 13.96 -21.90
C GLY A 252 15.76 13.27 -20.78
N GLU A 253 15.04 12.78 -19.77
CA GLU A 253 15.58 12.11 -18.57
C GLU A 253 15.34 10.58 -18.62
N ILE A 254 15.37 9.97 -19.82
CA ILE A 254 15.05 8.55 -20.03
C ILE A 254 16.31 7.70 -20.16
N LEU A 255 16.49 6.76 -19.22
CA LEU A 255 17.54 5.75 -19.25
C LEU A 255 17.04 4.53 -20.02
N CYS A 256 17.78 4.10 -21.04
CA CYS A 256 17.48 2.93 -21.84
C CYS A 256 18.56 1.86 -21.64
N ILE A 257 18.14 0.65 -21.30
CA ILE A 257 18.99 -0.54 -21.30
C ILE A 257 18.38 -1.55 -22.27
N ARG A 258 19.09 -1.85 -23.36
CA ARG A 258 18.62 -2.69 -24.45
C ARG A 258 19.55 -3.86 -24.70
N ASP A 259 18.99 -5.06 -24.78
CA ASP A 259 19.68 -6.27 -25.21
C ASP A 259 19.20 -6.75 -26.59
N ASN A 260 19.99 -7.62 -27.23
CA ASN A 260 19.61 -8.33 -28.46
C ASN A 260 19.33 -9.83 -28.21
N GLY A 261 18.73 -10.14 -27.05
CA GLY A 261 18.44 -11.50 -26.62
C GLY A 261 17.24 -12.13 -27.30
N ILE A 262 16.64 -13.11 -26.62
CA ILE A 262 15.50 -13.88 -27.16
C ILE A 262 14.22 -13.05 -27.37
N GLY A 263 14.14 -11.87 -26.74
CA GLY A 263 12.93 -11.05 -26.72
C GLY A 263 11.77 -11.66 -25.94
N ILE A 264 10.67 -10.91 -25.87
CA ILE A 264 9.47 -11.23 -25.11
C ILE A 264 8.27 -11.20 -26.06
N ALA A 265 7.35 -12.14 -25.92
CA ALA A 265 6.13 -12.19 -26.72
C ALA A 265 5.25 -10.97 -26.43
N PRO A 266 4.59 -10.35 -27.45
CA PRO A 266 3.74 -9.18 -27.25
C PRO A 266 2.64 -9.39 -26.19
N GLU A 267 2.10 -10.61 -26.06
CA GLU A 267 1.08 -10.93 -25.05
C GLU A 267 1.63 -10.90 -23.61
N ASP A 268 2.93 -11.15 -23.44
CA ASP A 268 3.59 -11.21 -22.14
C ASP A 268 4.05 -9.82 -21.67
N ILE A 269 4.34 -8.89 -22.59
CA ILE A 269 4.81 -7.51 -22.30
C ILE A 269 4.02 -6.77 -21.22
N PRO A 270 2.67 -6.70 -21.26
CA PRO A 270 1.92 -5.97 -20.23
C PRO A 270 2.05 -6.60 -18.84
N ARG A 271 2.48 -7.87 -18.76
CA ARG A 271 2.48 -8.68 -17.54
C ARG A 271 3.85 -8.90 -16.93
N ILE A 272 4.94 -8.55 -17.62
CA ILE A 272 6.32 -8.82 -17.13
C ILE A 272 6.66 -8.15 -15.80
N PHE A 273 5.91 -7.11 -15.42
CA PHE A 273 6.05 -6.41 -14.15
C PHE A 273 5.05 -6.88 -13.08
N GLU A 274 4.21 -7.89 -13.36
CA GLU A 274 3.28 -8.48 -12.39
C GLU A 274 4.02 -9.39 -11.40
N LYS A 275 3.55 -9.42 -10.15
CA LYS A 275 4.15 -10.23 -9.08
C LYS A 275 4.12 -11.72 -9.44
N GLY A 276 5.29 -12.34 -9.50
CA GLY A 276 5.42 -13.79 -9.73
C GLY A 276 5.18 -14.21 -11.18
N TYR A 277 5.08 -13.25 -12.10
CA TYR A 277 4.86 -13.58 -13.50
C TYR A 277 6.15 -14.05 -14.16
N THR A 278 6.09 -15.24 -14.75
CA THR A 278 7.12 -15.79 -15.62
C THR A 278 6.44 -16.10 -16.95
N GLY A 279 6.76 -15.30 -17.97
CA GLY A 279 6.21 -15.47 -19.33
C GLY A 279 6.49 -16.85 -19.90
N TYR A 280 6.04 -17.13 -21.12
CA TYR A 280 6.14 -18.46 -21.73
C TYR A 280 7.58 -19.02 -21.71
N ASN A 281 8.56 -18.16 -21.99
CA ASN A 281 9.99 -18.49 -21.96
C ASN A 281 10.52 -18.82 -20.56
N GLY A 282 9.96 -18.21 -19.50
CA GLY A 282 10.31 -18.49 -18.11
C GLY A 282 9.69 -19.78 -17.57
N ARG A 283 8.68 -20.35 -18.23
CA ARG A 283 8.08 -21.65 -17.86
C ARG A 283 8.92 -22.84 -18.34
N ASN A 284 9.58 -22.70 -19.49
CA ASN A 284 10.55 -23.70 -19.96
C ASN A 284 11.83 -23.69 -19.13
N ASP A 285 12.25 -22.51 -18.65
CA ASP A 285 13.40 -22.34 -17.77
C ASP A 285 12.92 -22.17 -16.32
N LYS A 286 12.61 -23.30 -15.64
CA LYS A 286 12.03 -23.43 -14.27
C LYS A 286 12.75 -22.68 -13.13
N LYS A 287 13.71 -21.81 -13.44
CA LYS A 287 14.56 -21.05 -12.52
C LYS A 287 14.14 -19.58 -12.35
N ALA A 288 13.09 -19.11 -13.02
CA ALA A 288 12.63 -17.72 -12.89
C ALA A 288 11.58 -17.59 -11.76
N SER A 289 11.77 -16.62 -10.84
CA SER A 289 10.81 -16.34 -9.75
C SER A 289 9.72 -15.33 -10.13
N GLY A 290 9.91 -14.56 -11.21
CA GLY A 290 9.00 -13.48 -11.61
C GLY A 290 8.98 -12.28 -10.65
N LEU A 291 9.94 -12.18 -9.72
CA LEU A 291 9.98 -11.10 -8.73
C LEU A 291 10.85 -9.91 -9.15
N GLY A 292 11.90 -10.12 -9.94
CA GLY A 292 12.87 -9.07 -10.26
C GLY A 292 12.26 -7.82 -10.90
N LEU A 293 11.57 -7.96 -12.04
CA LEU A 293 10.93 -6.82 -12.72
C LEU A 293 9.78 -6.23 -11.91
N TYR A 294 9.02 -7.05 -11.19
CA TYR A 294 8.00 -6.56 -10.25
C TYR A 294 8.60 -5.63 -9.19
N LEU A 295 9.73 -6.00 -8.59
CA LEU A 295 10.46 -5.15 -7.65
C LEU A 295 10.95 -3.87 -8.34
N CYS A 296 11.48 -3.95 -9.56
CA CYS A 296 11.88 -2.76 -10.31
C CYS A 296 10.71 -1.78 -10.46
N ARG A 297 9.51 -2.28 -10.81
CA ARG A 297 8.31 -1.44 -10.93
C ARG A 297 7.93 -0.77 -9.63
N ARG A 298 7.90 -1.51 -8.52
CA ARG A 298 7.58 -0.95 -7.21
C ARG A 298 8.58 0.09 -6.74
N ILE A 299 9.88 -0.17 -6.94
CA ILE A 299 10.94 0.78 -6.60
C ILE A 299 10.78 2.06 -7.42
N CYS A 300 10.60 1.93 -8.74
CA CYS A 300 10.38 3.09 -9.61
C CYS A 300 9.13 3.87 -9.18
N GLU A 301 8.01 3.19 -8.87
CA GLU A 301 6.78 3.82 -8.38
C GLU A 301 7.03 4.61 -7.08
N ASN A 302 7.74 4.03 -6.10
CA ASN A 302 8.09 4.70 -4.85
C ASN A 302 9.06 5.88 -5.03
N LEU A 303 9.98 5.79 -6.00
CA LEU A 303 10.89 6.89 -6.36
C LEU A 303 10.19 7.98 -7.22
N GLY A 304 8.97 7.73 -7.69
CA GLY A 304 8.23 8.63 -8.58
C GLY A 304 8.65 8.56 -10.06
N TYR A 305 9.27 7.47 -10.47
CA TYR A 305 9.72 7.19 -11.83
C TYR A 305 8.74 6.28 -12.59
N ARG A 306 8.75 6.39 -13.92
CA ARG A 306 8.01 5.47 -14.79
C ARG A 306 8.97 4.47 -15.41
N ILE A 307 8.65 3.18 -15.32
CA ILE A 307 9.38 2.11 -16.01
C ILE A 307 8.46 1.42 -17.03
N TRP A 308 9.00 1.09 -18.20
CA TRP A 308 8.30 0.30 -19.22
C TRP A 308 9.28 -0.51 -20.07
N ALA A 309 8.73 -1.38 -20.91
CA ALA A 309 9.52 -2.24 -21.80
C ALA A 309 9.00 -2.16 -23.24
N SER A 310 9.91 -2.35 -24.19
CA SER A 310 9.61 -2.65 -25.60
C SER A 310 10.42 -3.87 -26.00
N SER A 311 9.82 -4.85 -26.66
CA SER A 311 10.52 -6.05 -27.08
C SER A 311 9.81 -6.74 -28.24
N SER A 312 10.61 -7.38 -29.09
CA SER A 312 10.16 -8.27 -30.16
C SER A 312 10.86 -9.61 -30.03
N VAL A 313 10.13 -10.70 -30.25
CA VAL A 313 10.69 -12.06 -30.21
C VAL A 313 11.81 -12.19 -31.24
N GLY A 314 12.99 -12.62 -30.77
CA GLY A 314 14.18 -12.80 -31.60
C GLY A 314 15.02 -11.55 -31.86
N GLU A 315 14.52 -10.35 -31.54
CA GLU A 315 15.28 -9.09 -31.71
C GLU A 315 15.88 -8.59 -30.39
N GLY A 316 15.23 -8.84 -29.26
CA GLY A 316 15.71 -8.47 -27.93
C GLY A 316 14.71 -7.62 -27.13
N THR A 317 15.16 -7.08 -26.00
CA THR A 317 14.32 -6.31 -25.05
C THR A 317 14.99 -4.98 -24.74
N ALA A 318 14.20 -3.89 -24.72
CA ALA A 318 14.60 -2.59 -24.22
C ALA A 318 13.76 -2.23 -22.99
N ILE A 319 14.41 -1.94 -21.87
CA ILE A 319 13.79 -1.40 -20.66
C ILE A 319 14.11 0.09 -20.58
N TYR A 320 13.08 0.88 -20.31
CA TYR A 320 13.16 2.33 -20.20
C TYR A 320 12.76 2.77 -18.80
N ILE A 321 13.51 3.71 -18.24
CA ILE A 321 13.20 4.36 -16.97
C ILE A 321 13.18 5.86 -17.21
N ASP A 322 12.02 6.49 -17.04
CA ASP A 322 11.86 7.95 -17.03
C ASP A 322 12.17 8.44 -15.61
N LEU A 323 13.37 9.02 -15.47
CA LEU A 323 13.90 9.54 -14.21
C LEU A 323 13.33 10.93 -13.88
N LYS A 324 12.45 11.48 -14.72
CA LYS A 324 11.70 12.69 -14.39
C LYS A 324 10.72 12.39 -13.29
N ARG A 325 11.03 12.84 -12.08
CA ARG A 325 10.21 12.62 -10.89
C ARG A 325 8.82 13.22 -11.10
N ARG A 326 7.79 12.37 -11.11
CA ARG A 326 6.41 12.83 -10.98
C ARG A 326 6.21 13.13 -9.50
N LEU A 327 5.77 14.34 -9.19
CA LEU A 327 5.31 14.70 -7.84
C LEU A 327 4.02 13.91 -7.58
N THR A 328 4.13 12.64 -7.24
CA THR A 328 3.02 11.87 -6.70
C THR A 328 2.89 12.30 -5.24
N LYS A 329 1.69 12.81 -4.89
CA LYS A 329 1.37 13.27 -3.54
C LYS A 329 1.79 12.20 -2.52
N MET A 330 2.68 12.59 -1.60
CA MET A 330 2.86 11.89 -0.33
C MET A 330 1.56 11.91 0.46
#